data_AF-A0A447U238-F1
#
_entry.id   AF-A0A447U238-F1
#
_cell.length_a   1.000
_cell.length_b   1.000
_cell.length_c   1.000
_cell.angle_alpha   90.00
_cell.angle_beta   90.00
_cell.angle_gamma   90.00
#
_symmetry.space_group_name_H-M   'P 1'
#
loop_
_entity.id
_entity.type
_entity.pdbx_description
1 polymer ?
#
loop_
_entity_poly.entity_id
_entity_poly.type
_entity_poly.pdbx_seq_one_letter_code
_entity_poly.pdbx_strand_id
1 'polypeptide(L)'
;MLGFSVMKKVSGNSPVIFDVTHALQCRDPFGAASGGRRGQVTELARAGMAVGLAGLFLESHPDPANAKCDGPSALPLAKLEQFLTQIKAIDDLVKSFDELDTEN
;
A
#
# COMPACT_ATOMS: atom_id res chain seq x y z
N MET A 1 -9.05 7.20 -0.31
CA MET A 1 -7.77 7.37 0.40
C MET A 1 -7.61 8.77 1.03
N LEU A 2 -8.70 9.41 1.53
CA LEU A 2 -8.65 10.81 1.98
C LEU A 2 -7.92 11.03 3.32
N GLY A 3 -7.81 9.99 4.15
CA GLY A 3 -7.21 10.08 5.48
C GLY A 3 -5.72 10.47 5.48
N PHE A 4 -4.99 10.25 4.38
CA PHE A 4 -3.57 10.60 4.29
C PHE A 4 -3.34 12.12 4.43
N SER A 5 -4.14 12.95 3.77
CA SER A 5 -4.03 14.42 3.87
C SER A 5 -4.37 14.92 5.27
N VAL A 6 -5.37 14.31 5.92
CA VAL A 6 -5.71 14.61 7.32
C VAL A 6 -4.53 14.31 8.24
N MET A 7 -3.90 13.12 8.09
CA MET A 7 -2.73 12.74 8.88
C MET A 7 -1.54 13.68 8.68
N LYS A 8 -1.24 14.08 7.43
CA LYS A 8 -0.19 15.08 7.14
C LYS A 8 -0.48 16.40 7.87
N LYS A 9 -1.70 16.92 7.74
CA LYS A 9 -2.11 18.21 8.33
C LYS A 9 -1.97 18.24 9.85
N VAL A 10 -2.49 17.23 10.54
CA VAL A 10 -2.50 17.21 12.02
C VAL A 10 -1.14 16.86 12.63
N SER A 11 -0.20 16.32 11.84
CA SER A 11 1.15 15.93 12.29
C SER A 11 2.24 16.92 11.90
N GLY A 12 1.88 18.11 11.40
CA GLY A 12 2.87 19.11 10.97
C GLY A 12 3.67 18.66 9.74
N ASN A 13 3.01 18.05 8.76
CA ASN A 13 3.61 17.52 7.53
C ASN A 13 4.64 16.40 7.75
N SER A 14 4.46 15.60 8.79
CA SER A 14 5.27 14.40 8.97
C SER A 14 5.10 13.42 7.79
N PRO A 15 6.15 12.62 7.45
CA PRO A 15 6.06 11.61 6.42
C PRO A 15 4.94 10.60 6.70
N VAL A 16 4.12 10.31 5.68
CA VAL A 16 3.05 9.32 5.75
C VAL A 16 3.40 8.14 4.85
N ILE A 17 3.42 6.95 5.44
CA ILE A 17 3.71 5.69 4.78
C ILE A 17 2.43 4.85 4.72
N PHE A 18 2.18 4.22 3.57
CA PHE A 18 1.06 3.30 3.43
C PHE A 18 1.50 1.84 3.55
N ASP A 19 1.04 1.16 4.59
CA ASP A 19 1.17 -0.29 4.73
C ASP A 19 0.09 -1.00 3.93
N VAL A 20 0.44 -1.40 2.71
CA VAL A 20 -0.53 -2.05 1.82
C VAL A 20 -0.76 -3.51 2.19
N THR A 21 0.23 -4.20 2.76
CA THR A 21 0.08 -5.60 3.14
C THR A 21 -0.95 -5.75 4.25
N HIS A 22 -0.84 -4.98 5.33
CA HIS A 22 -1.76 -5.11 6.46
C HIS A 22 -3.13 -4.49 6.16
N ALA A 23 -3.21 -3.47 5.29
CA ALA A 23 -4.49 -2.93 4.82
C ALA A 23 -5.36 -3.95 4.06
N LEU A 24 -4.77 -5.03 3.53
CA LEU A 24 -5.49 -6.10 2.83
C LEU A 24 -6.02 -7.19 3.76
N GLN A 25 -5.63 -7.21 5.03
CA GLN A 25 -6.12 -8.20 5.97
C GLN A 25 -7.66 -8.17 6.03
N CYS A 26 -8.23 -9.34 6.20
CA CYS A 26 -9.63 -9.56 6.49
C CYS A 26 -9.72 -10.78 7.39
N ARG A 27 -10.75 -10.89 8.21
CA ARG A 27 -10.89 -12.01 9.15
C ARG A 27 -12.22 -12.70 8.98
N ASP A 28 -12.17 -14.02 8.96
CA ASP A 28 -13.35 -14.83 9.21
C ASP A 28 -13.69 -14.70 10.72
N PRO A 29 -14.96 -14.44 11.09
CA PRO A 29 -15.36 -14.32 12.49
C PRO A 29 -14.97 -15.50 13.38
N PHE A 30 -14.82 -16.70 12.82
CA PHE A 30 -14.46 -17.92 13.55
C PHE A 30 -13.10 -18.50 13.11
N GLY A 31 -12.32 -17.75 12.31
CA GLY A 31 -11.02 -18.17 11.82
C GLY A 31 -9.94 -18.16 12.90
N ALA A 32 -9.05 -19.15 12.89
CA ALA A 32 -7.92 -19.25 13.82
C ALA A 32 -6.76 -18.29 13.50
N ALA A 33 -6.76 -17.67 12.32
CA ALA A 33 -5.73 -16.75 11.85
C ALA A 33 -6.32 -15.66 10.95
N SER A 34 -5.56 -14.57 10.73
CA SER A 34 -5.94 -13.51 9.80
C SER A 34 -5.96 -14.03 8.36
N GLY A 35 -7.02 -13.72 7.64
CA GLY A 35 -7.07 -13.86 6.18
C GLY A 35 -6.45 -12.64 5.50
N GLY A 36 -6.60 -12.58 4.18
CA GLY A 36 -5.99 -11.50 3.40
C GLY A 36 -6.38 -11.55 1.94
N ARG A 37 -6.13 -10.44 1.26
CA ARG A 37 -6.54 -10.19 -0.13
C ARG A 37 -5.34 -9.85 -1.01
N ARG A 38 -4.23 -10.61 -0.91
CA ARG A 38 -2.99 -10.32 -1.69
C ARG A 38 -3.23 -10.12 -3.20
N GLY A 39 -4.25 -10.74 -3.79
CA GLY A 39 -4.62 -10.54 -5.19
C GLY A 39 -4.94 -9.08 -5.57
N GLN A 40 -5.28 -8.25 -4.58
CA GLN A 40 -5.60 -6.83 -4.75
C GLN A 40 -4.45 -5.89 -4.33
N VAL A 41 -3.27 -6.43 -3.98
CA VAL A 41 -2.14 -5.62 -3.47
C VAL A 41 -1.70 -4.55 -4.45
N THR A 42 -1.62 -4.90 -5.74
CA THR A 42 -1.25 -3.94 -6.78
C THR A 42 -2.29 -2.84 -6.92
N GLU A 43 -3.57 -3.19 -6.95
CA GLU A 43 -4.66 -2.21 -7.08
C GLU A 43 -4.64 -1.21 -5.92
N LEU A 44 -4.57 -1.71 -4.69
CA LEU A 44 -4.61 -0.88 -3.49
C LEU A 44 -3.34 -0.03 -3.34
N ALA A 45 -2.17 -0.59 -3.64
CA ALA A 45 -0.89 0.14 -3.60
C ALA A 45 -0.90 1.31 -4.59
N ARG A 46 -1.36 1.09 -5.83
CA ARG A 46 -1.48 2.17 -6.83
C ARG A 46 -2.43 3.27 -6.33
N ALA A 47 -3.57 2.91 -5.76
CA ALA A 47 -4.52 3.87 -5.23
C ALA A 47 -3.92 4.72 -4.09
N GLY A 48 -3.13 4.11 -3.19
CA GLY A 48 -2.43 4.85 -2.13
C GLY A 48 -1.34 5.75 -2.69
N MET A 49 -0.48 5.23 -3.55
CA MET A 49 0.68 5.94 -4.10
C MET A 49 0.28 7.09 -5.02
N ALA A 50 -0.84 6.97 -5.74
CA ALA A 50 -1.38 8.06 -6.57
C ALA A 50 -1.78 9.31 -5.77
N VAL A 51 -1.93 9.21 -4.44
CA VAL A 51 -2.19 10.36 -3.55
C VAL A 51 -0.91 11.18 -3.26
N GLY A 52 0.27 10.66 -3.60
CA GLY A 52 1.55 11.30 -3.29
C GLY A 52 1.95 11.09 -1.83
N LEU A 53 2.46 9.90 -1.51
CA LEU A 53 2.90 9.52 -0.17
C LEU A 53 4.43 9.54 -0.04
N ALA A 54 4.91 9.52 1.21
CA ALA A 54 6.34 9.47 1.48
C ALA A 54 6.93 8.07 1.19
N GLY A 55 6.12 7.03 1.35
CA GLY A 55 6.55 5.67 1.04
C GLY A 55 5.43 4.64 1.09
N LEU A 56 5.78 3.45 0.61
CA LEU A 56 4.97 2.25 0.67
C LEU A 56 5.69 1.23 1.58
N PHE A 57 4.97 0.68 2.54
CA PHE A 57 5.41 -0.49 3.29
C PHE A 57 4.77 -1.74 2.68
N LEU A 58 5.58 -2.79 2.50
CA LEU A 58 5.21 -4.01 1.80
C LEU A 58 5.97 -5.21 2.36
N GLU A 59 5.26 -6.29 2.63
CA GLU A 59 5.83 -7.61 2.89
C GLU A 59 5.67 -8.56 1.69
N SER A 60 6.65 -9.45 1.52
CA SER A 60 6.64 -10.44 0.44
C SER A 60 7.19 -11.79 0.93
N HIS A 61 6.82 -12.86 0.22
CA HIS A 61 7.31 -14.21 0.49
C HIS A 61 7.50 -14.99 -0.82
N PRO A 62 8.54 -15.86 -0.94
CA PRO A 62 8.72 -16.71 -2.12
C PRO A 62 7.52 -17.62 -2.39
N ASP A 63 6.89 -18.10 -1.31
CA ASP A 63 5.69 -18.93 -1.34
C ASP A 63 4.69 -18.46 -0.28
N PRO A 64 3.83 -17.46 -0.58
CA PRO A 64 2.93 -16.88 0.41
C PRO A 64 1.97 -17.88 1.07
N ALA A 65 1.67 -19.02 0.42
CA ALA A 65 0.82 -20.04 1.01
C ALA A 65 1.47 -20.76 2.20
N ASN A 66 2.80 -20.78 2.25
CA ASN A 66 3.61 -21.41 3.31
C ASN A 66 4.30 -20.39 4.23
N ALA A 67 3.91 -19.11 4.17
CA ALA A 67 4.39 -18.11 5.13
C ALA A 67 3.83 -18.41 6.52
N LYS A 68 4.67 -18.28 7.56
CA LYS A 68 4.28 -18.58 8.96
C LYS A 68 3.31 -17.56 9.57
N CYS A 69 3.23 -16.37 8.99
CA CYS A 69 2.33 -15.28 9.37
C CYS A 69 2.00 -14.48 8.11
N ASP A 70 0.79 -13.92 8.04
CA ASP A 70 0.33 -12.96 7.01
C ASP A 70 0.51 -13.34 5.53
N GLY A 71 0.75 -14.62 5.25
CA GLY A 71 0.80 -15.18 3.90
C GLY A 71 -0.39 -14.83 3.00
N PRO A 72 -1.65 -14.79 3.50
CA PRO A 72 -2.79 -14.36 2.71
C PRO A 72 -2.70 -12.95 2.13
N SER A 73 -1.88 -12.06 2.72
CA SER A 73 -1.66 -10.67 2.28
C SER A 73 -0.30 -10.43 1.63
N ALA A 74 0.68 -11.33 1.81
CA ALA A 74 2.03 -11.16 1.30
C ALA A 74 2.10 -11.22 -0.25
N LEU A 75 2.89 -10.31 -0.83
CA LEU A 75 3.18 -10.32 -2.27
C LEU A 75 4.07 -11.54 -2.62
N PRO A 76 3.80 -12.29 -3.72
CA PRO A 76 4.76 -13.27 -4.22
C PRO A 76 6.08 -12.58 -4.60
N LEU A 77 7.19 -12.99 -3.97
CA LEU A 77 8.50 -12.31 -4.10
C LEU A 77 8.95 -12.16 -5.56
N ALA A 78 8.71 -13.17 -6.40
CA ALA A 78 9.05 -13.15 -7.83
C ALA A 78 8.33 -12.05 -8.64
N LYS A 79 7.30 -11.40 -8.07
CA LYS A 79 6.57 -10.29 -8.68
C LYS A 79 7.03 -8.92 -8.20
N LEU A 80 7.96 -8.85 -7.25
CA LEU A 80 8.38 -7.61 -6.59
C LEU A 80 8.89 -6.56 -7.57
N GLU A 81 9.76 -6.93 -8.51
CA GLU A 81 10.32 -5.99 -9.48
C GLU A 81 9.25 -5.39 -10.40
N GLN A 82 8.35 -6.22 -10.94
CA GLN A 82 7.25 -5.78 -11.80
C GLN A 82 6.28 -4.87 -11.03
N PHE A 83 6.01 -5.21 -9.77
CA PHE A 83 5.20 -4.40 -8.87
C PHE A 83 5.86 -3.02 -8.62
N LEU A 84 7.12 -3.00 -8.19
CA LEU A 84 7.83 -1.77 -7.86
C LEU A 84 8.04 -0.87 -9.07
N THR A 85 8.27 -1.43 -10.27
CA THR A 85 8.35 -0.66 -11.51
C THR A 85 7.07 0.15 -11.75
N GLN A 86 5.90 -0.44 -11.51
CA GLN A 86 4.62 0.27 -11.66
C GLN A 86 4.39 1.30 -10.57
N ILE A 87 4.72 0.96 -9.32
CA ILE A 87 4.61 1.90 -8.20
C ILE A 87 5.50 3.12 -8.41
N LYS A 88 6.74 2.90 -8.87
CA LYS A 88 7.68 3.97 -9.20
C LYS A 88 7.13 4.85 -10.32
N ALA A 89 6.59 4.28 -11.39
CA ALA A 89 6.04 5.07 -12.50
C ALA A 89 4.88 5.98 -12.08
N ILE A 90 4.00 5.50 -11.18
CA ILE A 90 2.94 6.33 -10.61
C ILE A 90 3.53 7.40 -9.70
N ASP A 91 4.47 7.03 -8.83
CA ASP A 91 5.09 7.95 -7.89
C ASP A 91 5.80 9.10 -8.61
N ASP A 92 6.62 8.78 -9.62
CA ASP A 92 7.31 9.75 -10.46
C ASP A 92 6.31 10.72 -11.11
N LEU A 93 5.22 10.20 -11.67
CA LEU A 93 4.19 11.01 -12.32
C LEU A 93 3.51 11.96 -11.32
N VAL A 94 2.97 11.44 -10.22
CA VAL A 94 2.19 12.27 -9.28
C VAL A 94 3.07 13.25 -8.51
N LYS A 95 4.34 12.93 -8.28
CA LYS A 95 5.31 13.86 -7.67
C LYS A 95 5.88 14.89 -8.66
N SER A 96 5.61 14.75 -9.96
CA SER A 96 5.99 15.75 -10.97
C SER A 96 4.97 16.88 -11.13
N PHE A 97 3.77 16.74 -10.57
CA PHE A 97 2.74 17.77 -10.64
C PHE A 97 3.05 18.92 -9.69
N ASP A 98 2.81 20.14 -10.16
CA ASP A 98 2.76 21.31 -9.29
C ASP A 98 1.58 21.18 -8.32
N GLU A 99 1.72 21.77 -7.13
CA GLU A 99 0.63 21.78 -6.15
C GLU A 99 -0.58 22.54 -6.71
N LEU A 100 -1.74 21.88 -6.67
CA LEU A 100 -3.02 22.42 -7.13
C LEU A 100 -3.94 22.63 -5.93
N ASP A 101 -4.21 23.88 -5.59
CA ASP A 101 -5.25 24.27 -4.63
C ASP A 101 -6.60 24.38 -5.34
N THR A 102 -7.63 23.74 -4.79
CA THR A 102 -9.00 23.71 -5.31
C THR A 102 -10.02 24.22 -4.30
N GLU A 103 -9.60 24.83 -3.19
CA GLU A 103 -10.52 25.37 -2.17
C GLU A 103 -11.15 26.72 -2.55
N ASN A 104 -10.65 27.39 -3.61
CA ASN A 104 -11.11 28.70 -4.07
C ASN A 104 -11.54 28.71 -5.54
#